data_AF-A0A939VZP8-F1
#
_entry.id   AF-A0A939VZP8-F1
#
_cell.length_a   1.000
_cell.length_b   1.000
_cell.length_c   1.000
_cell.angle_alpha   90.00
_cell.angle_beta   90.00
_cell.angle_gamma   90.00
#
_symmetry.space_group_name_H-M   'P 1'
#
loop_
_entity.id
_entity.type
_entity.pdbx_description
1 polymer ?
#
loop_
_entity_poly.entity_id
_entity_poly.type
_entity_poly.pdbx_seq_one_letter_code
_entity_poly.pdbx_strand_id
1 'polypeptide(L)'
;MKKSSCTDRTSGGFPEYERILIVEYSSTLQAKRAQVTKRNLPPGKKIAFSLRWDDANPKHVRQYQAFHPYGFKANFYVCYKPKEFFRHFIQGGCALGSHTVDHPYMIFSEPNEIFRQVMDMRLAIESTFHHCVNAFVMPSGLTYGLSGTKSGPKIHHVMGDVLIRSGHIGSPEPTDLDLPSHFNIPGDQWFSSLTFSPGDSNPNPVRFQEMLNERLKQIQTNEPYFGPYITMGIHSWQSEDGFKLLEKEIYGKYGNNPEWWYCTANEYFAFRYQFLHTIVEKIGVQGNQALFRITGSSAPELGSNVFMTLESNEPVKKASAGKAPVIVTGNCISIGHDPDHALPEFIELVPNHRIGKSGLGVDIRYEKGKRLFRITLKNHSKNSLRNISLLLRLPPLFRQEGVLRDHTAELLPGEEKKFIFPSGPESADPFFASGTMRAYFQTDFLDGGKAKRVHSVFISPRKTLTSACPRDNVKIIGPLPGKTELPSNFAEEVSTIGKPLKNYDDSPVGQWHIMKHPGHGVLGVHPYVKGLKSYKEDDIISLYLLEFEAPSAGKVNIFRWRNSARIFLNGEYIPADPKKSLVPVQAKNGWNRVLFIIRGPQWNMDAAISVSSGENPLIHLPCRMPR
;
A
#
# COMPACT_ATOMS: atom_id res chain seq x y z
N MET A 1 -25.09 -24.34 28.04
CA MET A 1 -24.55 -23.97 26.71
C MET A 1 -25.04 -22.56 26.36
N LYS A 2 -24.24 -21.54 26.67
CA LYS A 2 -24.53 -20.14 26.30
C LYS A 2 -23.83 -19.83 24.98
N LYS A 3 -24.60 -19.33 24.01
CA LYS A 3 -24.14 -18.84 22.71
C LYS A 3 -23.06 -17.77 22.91
N SER A 4 -21.90 -17.93 22.28
CA SER A 4 -20.87 -16.90 22.17
C SER A 4 -21.39 -15.77 21.27
N SER A 5 -21.83 -14.66 21.87
CA SER A 5 -22.12 -13.44 21.16
C SER A 5 -20.81 -12.68 20.91
N CYS A 6 -20.25 -12.79 19.71
CA CYS A 6 -19.35 -11.77 19.17
C CYS A 6 -20.20 -10.53 18.85
N THR A 7 -20.43 -9.72 19.87
CA THR A 7 -21.01 -8.38 19.70
C THR A 7 -20.01 -7.40 20.27
N ASP A 8 -19.13 -6.89 19.41
CA ASP A 8 -18.64 -5.53 19.56
C ASP A 8 -18.43 -4.91 18.18
N ARG A 9 -19.34 -3.98 17.85
CA ARG A 9 -19.16 -3.00 16.79
C ARG A 9 -18.24 -1.91 17.35
N THR A 10 -16.96 -2.22 17.53
CA THR A 10 -15.95 -1.19 17.80
C THR A 10 -15.39 -0.70 16.47
N SER A 11 -15.62 0.57 16.20
CA SER A 11 -14.98 1.32 15.12
C SER A 11 -13.45 1.21 15.23
N GLY A 12 -12.82 0.43 14.35
CA GLY A 12 -11.38 0.50 14.07
C GLY A 12 -10.57 -0.80 14.13
N GLY A 13 -11.02 -1.83 14.87
CA GLY A 13 -10.25 -3.06 15.11
C GLY A 13 -10.43 -4.17 14.05
N PHE A 14 -9.47 -5.10 13.99
CA PHE A 14 -9.63 -6.36 13.26
C PHE A 14 -10.55 -7.32 14.03
N PRO A 15 -11.41 -8.12 13.34
CA PRO A 15 -12.19 -9.18 13.97
C PRO A 15 -11.37 -10.06 14.91
N GLU A 16 -11.81 -10.15 16.16
CA GLU A 16 -11.17 -10.91 17.21
C GLU A 16 -11.92 -12.21 17.52
N TYR A 17 -11.19 -13.18 18.05
CA TYR A 17 -11.75 -14.42 18.55
C TYR A 17 -11.02 -14.86 19.82
N GLU A 18 -11.73 -15.64 20.63
CA GLU A 18 -11.24 -16.14 21.91
C GLU A 18 -10.64 -17.55 21.78
N ARG A 19 -9.52 -17.78 22.45
CA ARG A 19 -8.91 -19.09 22.67
C ARG A 19 -8.63 -19.29 24.17
N ILE A 20 -8.75 -20.52 24.65
CA ILE A 20 -8.32 -20.89 26.00
C ILE A 20 -6.99 -21.63 25.92
N LEU A 21 -5.94 -21.02 26.44
CA LEU A 21 -4.64 -21.63 26.65
C LEU A 21 -4.62 -22.33 28.02
N ILE A 22 -4.31 -23.62 28.02
CA ILE A 22 -4.10 -24.43 29.22
C ILE A 22 -2.60 -24.71 29.31
N VAL A 23 -1.97 -24.28 30.41
CA VAL A 23 -0.54 -24.47 30.69
C VAL A 23 -0.37 -25.37 31.90
N GLU A 24 0.36 -26.46 31.73
CA GLU A 24 0.64 -27.44 32.77
C GLU A 24 2.00 -27.19 33.43
N TYR A 25 2.00 -27.23 34.76
CA TYR A 25 3.16 -27.02 35.63
C TYR A 25 3.46 -28.26 36.48
N SER A 26 4.56 -28.25 37.22
CA SER A 26 4.96 -29.37 38.08
C SER A 26 4.07 -29.51 39.33
N SER A 27 3.41 -28.44 39.76
CA SER A 27 2.57 -28.44 40.95
C SER A 27 1.43 -27.43 40.87
N THR A 28 0.42 -27.61 41.73
CA THR A 28 -0.67 -26.66 41.94
C THR A 28 -0.16 -25.28 42.38
N LEU A 29 0.92 -25.23 43.16
CA LEU A 29 1.50 -23.97 43.63
C LEU A 29 2.11 -23.18 42.46
N GLN A 30 2.84 -23.84 41.57
CA GLN A 30 3.37 -23.22 40.35
C GLN A 30 2.23 -22.74 39.45
N ALA A 31 1.20 -23.57 39.24
CA ALA A 31 0.03 -23.17 38.45
C ALA A 31 -0.69 -21.95 39.03
N LYS A 32 -0.77 -21.83 40.37
CA LYS A 32 -1.31 -20.63 41.05
C LYS A 32 -0.44 -19.38 40.84
N ARG A 33 0.88 -19.50 40.90
CA ARG A 33 1.84 -18.39 40.75
C ARG A 33 2.12 -17.99 39.30
N ALA A 34 1.86 -18.90 38.37
CA ALA A 34 2.14 -18.72 36.96
C ALA A 34 1.50 -17.46 36.39
N GLN A 35 2.30 -16.68 35.69
CA GLN A 35 1.92 -15.55 34.86
C GLN A 35 2.57 -15.73 33.50
N VAL A 36 1.89 -15.27 32.46
CA VAL A 36 2.43 -15.27 31.10
C VAL A 36 2.49 -13.85 30.56
N THR A 37 3.58 -13.50 29.89
CA THR A 37 3.77 -12.20 29.25
C THR A 37 4.05 -12.36 27.77
N LYS A 38 3.64 -11.37 26.96
CA LYS A 38 3.90 -11.37 25.52
C LYS A 38 5.37 -11.06 25.25
N ARG A 39 5.97 -11.77 24.29
CA ARG A 39 7.34 -11.52 23.82
C ARG A 39 7.34 -10.69 22.54
N ASN A 40 8.29 -9.76 22.44
CA ASN A 40 8.47 -8.90 21.27
C ASN A 40 9.02 -9.62 20.02
N LEU A 41 9.51 -10.85 20.17
CA LEU A 41 10.05 -11.68 19.10
C LEU A 41 9.88 -13.18 19.46
N PRO A 42 10.00 -14.09 18.48
CA PRO A 42 10.02 -15.53 18.73
C PRO A 42 11.12 -15.96 19.72
N PRO A 43 11.01 -17.16 20.33
CA PRO A 43 11.97 -17.64 21.32
C PRO A 43 13.41 -17.62 20.82
N GLY A 44 14.32 -17.09 21.64
CA GLY A 44 15.76 -16.99 21.33
C GLY A 44 16.15 -15.91 20.30
N LYS A 45 15.20 -15.15 19.76
CA LYS A 45 15.47 -14.14 18.72
C LYS A 45 15.63 -12.75 19.32
N LYS A 46 16.56 -11.98 18.74
CA LYS A 46 16.92 -10.61 19.14
C LYS A 46 16.55 -9.57 18.08
N ILE A 47 16.57 -9.95 16.80
CA ILE A 47 16.29 -9.09 15.65
C ILE A 47 15.36 -9.81 14.69
N ALA A 48 14.37 -9.11 14.16
CA ALA A 48 13.66 -9.53 12.96
C ALA A 48 14.34 -8.92 11.73
N PHE A 49 14.57 -9.73 10.70
CA PHE A 49 15.25 -9.32 9.49
C PHE A 49 14.50 -9.81 8.26
N SER A 50 14.25 -8.91 7.31
CA SER A 50 13.64 -9.24 6.01
C SER A 50 14.38 -8.59 4.86
N LEU A 51 14.19 -9.14 3.66
CA LEU A 51 14.57 -8.47 2.41
C LEU A 51 13.35 -7.80 1.77
N ARG A 52 13.58 -6.74 1.00
CA ARG A 52 12.57 -6.04 0.19
C ARG A 52 13.06 -5.93 -1.25
N TRP A 53 12.17 -6.24 -2.19
CA TRP A 53 12.41 -6.05 -3.63
C TRP A 53 11.15 -5.52 -4.32
N ASP A 54 11.25 -4.38 -4.96
CA ASP A 54 10.11 -3.69 -5.55
C ASP A 54 9.96 -4.01 -7.05
N ASP A 55 8.80 -3.64 -7.59
CA ASP A 55 8.39 -3.82 -8.97
C ASP A 55 8.22 -5.28 -9.45
N ALA A 56 7.93 -5.44 -10.75
CA ALA A 56 7.82 -6.71 -11.45
C ALA A 56 9.08 -7.03 -12.28
N ASN A 57 10.26 -6.85 -11.71
CA ASN A 57 11.54 -7.03 -12.41
C ASN A 57 11.88 -8.52 -12.62
N PRO A 58 12.20 -8.98 -13.85
CA PRO A 58 12.63 -10.36 -14.09
C PRO A 58 13.88 -10.78 -13.30
N LYS A 59 14.76 -9.82 -12.93
CA LYS A 59 15.94 -10.07 -12.11
C LYS A 59 15.60 -10.55 -10.68
N HIS A 60 14.35 -10.45 -10.24
CA HIS A 60 13.88 -11.05 -8.99
C HIS A 60 14.22 -12.55 -8.89
N VAL A 61 14.22 -13.28 -10.01
CA VAL A 61 14.60 -14.70 -10.03
C VAL A 61 16.05 -14.88 -9.60
N ARG A 62 16.97 -14.10 -10.17
CA ARG A 62 18.40 -14.14 -9.86
C ARG A 62 18.66 -13.69 -8.41
N GLN A 63 17.92 -12.69 -7.95
CA GLN A 63 17.97 -12.19 -6.57
C GLN A 63 17.49 -13.25 -5.56
N TYR A 64 16.39 -13.95 -5.86
CA TYR A 64 15.88 -15.05 -5.03
C TYR A 64 16.90 -16.19 -4.91
N GLN A 65 17.49 -16.60 -6.03
CA GLN A 65 18.54 -17.63 -6.07
C GLN A 65 19.76 -17.25 -5.21
N ALA A 66 20.08 -15.95 -5.14
CA ALA A 66 21.21 -15.45 -4.36
C ALA A 66 21.00 -15.57 -2.84
N PHE A 67 19.82 -15.21 -2.32
CA PHE A 67 19.62 -15.12 -0.86
C PHE A 67 19.00 -16.37 -0.24
N HIS A 68 18.15 -17.09 -0.99
CA HIS A 68 17.32 -18.16 -0.44
C HIS A 68 18.12 -19.31 0.19
N PRO A 69 19.24 -19.79 -0.40
CA PRO A 69 20.07 -20.85 0.20
C PRO A 69 20.64 -20.48 1.59
N TYR A 70 20.72 -19.20 1.91
CA TYR A 70 21.28 -18.69 3.16
C TYR A 70 20.20 -18.38 4.23
N GLY A 71 18.96 -18.83 4.00
CA GLY A 71 17.86 -18.74 4.97
C GLY A 71 17.16 -17.38 5.03
N PHE A 72 17.53 -16.42 4.17
CA PHE A 72 16.83 -15.14 4.07
C PHE A 72 15.44 -15.31 3.48
N LYS A 73 14.51 -14.47 3.93
CA LYS A 73 13.16 -14.32 3.38
C LYS A 73 12.96 -12.90 2.87
N ALA A 74 12.17 -12.76 1.82
CA ALA A 74 11.89 -11.49 1.19
C ALA A 74 10.39 -11.20 1.07
N ASN A 75 10.07 -9.92 1.03
CA ASN A 75 8.85 -9.42 0.41
C ASN A 75 9.16 -8.88 -0.99
N PHE A 76 8.37 -9.32 -1.97
CA PHE A 76 8.36 -8.72 -3.30
C PHE A 76 7.14 -7.81 -3.43
N TYR A 77 7.35 -6.51 -3.63
CA TYR A 77 6.27 -5.52 -3.73
C TYR A 77 5.86 -5.35 -5.18
N VAL A 78 4.68 -5.89 -5.51
CA VAL A 78 4.26 -6.09 -6.91
C VAL A 78 3.46 -4.90 -7.42
N CYS A 79 3.86 -4.39 -8.58
CA CYS A 79 3.09 -3.50 -9.44
C CYS A 79 2.83 -4.17 -10.81
N TYR A 80 1.91 -3.61 -11.60
CA TYR A 80 1.45 -4.15 -12.88
C TYR A 80 0.87 -5.57 -12.77
N LYS A 81 0.73 -6.26 -13.91
CA LYS A 81 0.27 -7.65 -13.94
C LYS A 81 1.28 -8.54 -13.19
N PRO A 82 0.88 -9.23 -12.11
CA PRO A 82 1.77 -10.14 -11.39
C PRO A 82 2.30 -11.25 -12.30
N LYS A 83 3.55 -11.67 -12.06
CA LYS A 83 4.26 -12.65 -12.88
C LYS A 83 4.25 -14.03 -12.21
N GLU A 84 4.16 -15.10 -13.00
CA GLU A 84 4.04 -16.47 -12.46
C GLU A 84 5.23 -16.92 -11.59
N PHE A 85 6.44 -16.39 -11.82
CA PHE A 85 7.61 -16.77 -11.03
C PHE A 85 7.46 -16.46 -9.53
N PHE A 86 6.56 -15.54 -9.14
CA PHE A 86 6.28 -15.26 -7.74
C PHE A 86 5.73 -16.47 -6.98
N ARG A 87 5.04 -17.40 -7.66
CA ARG A 87 4.55 -18.64 -7.05
C ARG A 87 5.70 -19.47 -6.47
N HIS A 88 6.84 -19.51 -7.17
CA HIS A 88 8.03 -20.22 -6.70
C HIS A 88 8.63 -19.55 -5.45
N PHE A 89 8.63 -18.22 -5.39
CA PHE A 89 9.16 -17.50 -4.22
C PHE A 89 8.28 -17.71 -2.98
N ILE A 90 6.96 -17.72 -3.15
CA ILE A 90 6.01 -18.01 -2.07
C ILE A 90 6.24 -19.43 -1.52
N GLN A 91 6.42 -20.42 -2.39
CA GLN A 91 6.75 -21.79 -1.99
C GLN A 91 8.07 -21.88 -1.22
N GLY A 92 9.03 -20.99 -1.52
CA GLY A 92 10.27 -20.81 -0.79
C GLY A 92 10.16 -20.01 0.52
N GLY A 93 8.96 -19.68 0.98
CA GLY A 93 8.75 -18.95 2.22
C GLY A 93 8.94 -17.43 2.13
N CYS A 94 9.02 -16.86 0.92
CA CYS A 94 8.88 -15.42 0.71
C CYS A 94 7.39 -15.02 0.67
N ALA A 95 7.13 -13.71 0.67
CA ALA A 95 5.77 -13.17 0.58
C ALA A 95 5.67 -12.09 -0.49
N LEU A 96 4.43 -11.75 -0.84
CA LEU A 96 4.13 -10.63 -1.73
C LEU A 96 3.53 -9.47 -0.94
N GLY A 97 3.95 -8.26 -1.30
CA GLY A 97 3.37 -7.00 -0.87
C GLY A 97 2.76 -6.23 -2.05
N SER A 98 1.93 -5.25 -1.75
CA SER A 98 1.31 -4.39 -2.76
C SER A 98 2.20 -3.19 -3.09
N HIS A 99 2.31 -2.84 -4.38
CA HIS A 99 3.02 -1.65 -4.86
C HIS A 99 2.20 -0.83 -5.88
N THR A 100 0.87 -0.85 -5.72
CA THR A 100 -0.15 -0.26 -6.62
C THR A 100 -0.24 -0.91 -8.01
N VAL A 101 -1.37 -0.72 -8.71
CA VAL A 101 -1.60 -1.34 -10.03
C VAL A 101 -0.64 -0.82 -11.09
N ASP A 102 -0.48 0.50 -11.19
CA ASP A 102 0.22 1.13 -12.32
C ASP A 102 1.46 1.93 -11.90
N HIS A 103 1.91 1.78 -10.65
CA HIS A 103 3.01 2.55 -10.06
C HIS A 103 2.87 4.09 -10.24
N PRO A 104 1.69 4.71 -9.94
CA PRO A 104 1.55 6.15 -10.09
C PRO A 104 2.16 6.89 -8.90
N TYR A 105 2.50 8.17 -9.11
CA TYR A 105 2.65 9.11 -8.00
C TYR A 105 1.30 9.33 -7.31
N MET A 106 1.06 8.60 -6.22
CA MET A 106 -0.23 8.60 -5.51
C MET A 106 -0.63 9.99 -5.01
N ILE A 107 0.34 10.84 -4.66
CA ILE A 107 0.11 12.22 -4.21
C ILE A 107 -0.57 13.12 -5.26
N PHE A 108 -0.57 12.72 -6.54
CA PHE A 108 -1.26 13.43 -7.61
C PHE A 108 -2.57 12.76 -8.03
N SER A 109 -2.95 11.67 -7.37
CA SER A 109 -4.14 10.89 -7.70
C SER A 109 -5.36 11.35 -6.91
N GLU A 110 -6.54 11.25 -7.52
CA GLU A 110 -7.81 11.49 -6.81
C GLU A 110 -8.04 10.40 -5.75
N PRO A 111 -8.78 10.69 -4.66
CA PRO A 111 -9.02 9.71 -3.59
C PRO A 111 -9.58 8.36 -4.05
N ASN A 112 -10.52 8.35 -4.99
CA ASN A 112 -11.08 7.12 -5.54
C ASN A 112 -10.06 6.32 -6.38
N GLU A 113 -9.13 7.01 -7.04
CA GLU A 113 -8.03 6.36 -7.76
C GLU A 113 -7.00 5.76 -6.80
N ILE A 114 -6.61 6.49 -5.74
CA ILE A 114 -5.72 5.95 -4.69
C ILE A 114 -6.33 4.66 -4.13
N PHE A 115 -7.63 4.68 -3.82
CA PHE A 115 -8.31 3.50 -3.31
C PHE A 115 -8.30 2.34 -4.32
N ARG A 116 -8.54 2.62 -5.60
CA ARG A 116 -8.45 1.61 -6.68
C ARG A 116 -7.04 1.03 -6.79
N GLN A 117 -6.03 1.88 -6.88
CA GLN A 117 -4.63 1.50 -7.04
C GLN A 117 -4.16 0.54 -5.95
N VAL A 118 -4.55 0.79 -4.70
CA VAL A 118 -4.19 -0.06 -3.56
C VAL A 118 -5.02 -1.35 -3.54
N MET A 119 -6.35 -1.25 -3.66
CA MET A 119 -7.23 -2.41 -3.49
C MET A 119 -7.21 -3.37 -4.69
N ASP A 120 -7.18 -2.88 -5.92
CA ASP A 120 -7.13 -3.75 -7.11
C ASP A 120 -5.84 -4.57 -7.14
N MET A 121 -4.70 -3.98 -6.74
CA MET A 121 -3.44 -4.72 -6.66
C MET A 121 -3.49 -5.80 -5.58
N ARG A 122 -4.00 -5.49 -4.39
CA ARG A 122 -4.22 -6.49 -3.33
C ARG A 122 -5.05 -7.66 -3.87
N LEU A 123 -6.21 -7.39 -4.47
CA LEU A 123 -7.08 -8.42 -5.03
C LEU A 123 -6.39 -9.23 -6.14
N ALA A 124 -5.63 -8.58 -7.02
CA ALA A 124 -4.88 -9.24 -8.08
C ALA A 124 -3.86 -10.23 -7.52
N ILE A 125 -3.09 -9.83 -6.51
CA ILE A 125 -2.12 -10.71 -5.85
C ILE A 125 -2.84 -11.86 -5.14
N GLU A 126 -3.82 -11.55 -4.28
CA GLU A 126 -4.49 -12.55 -3.45
C GLU A 126 -5.17 -13.60 -4.32
N SER A 127 -5.91 -13.19 -5.36
CA SER A 127 -6.64 -14.12 -6.23
C SER A 127 -5.75 -14.92 -7.19
N THR A 128 -4.60 -14.37 -7.62
CA THR A 128 -3.68 -15.07 -8.54
C THR A 128 -2.88 -16.15 -7.83
N PHE A 129 -2.41 -15.86 -6.61
CA PHE A 129 -1.47 -16.74 -5.90
C PHE A 129 -2.08 -17.45 -4.69
N HIS A 130 -3.34 -17.16 -4.34
CA HIS A 130 -3.96 -17.62 -3.09
C HIS A 130 -3.11 -17.24 -1.87
N HIS A 131 -2.60 -16.00 -1.87
CA HIS A 131 -1.65 -15.50 -0.90
C HIS A 131 -2.15 -14.17 -0.34
N CYS A 132 -2.43 -14.11 0.97
CA CYS A 132 -2.90 -12.88 1.61
C CYS A 132 -1.82 -11.80 1.63
N VAL A 133 -2.24 -10.55 1.48
CA VAL A 133 -1.34 -9.39 1.46
C VAL A 133 -1.70 -8.43 2.57
N ASN A 134 -0.71 -8.04 3.36
CA ASN A 134 -0.85 -7.08 4.46
C ASN A 134 0.29 -6.03 4.48
N ALA A 135 1.35 -6.21 3.67
CA ALA A 135 2.43 -5.24 3.51
C ALA A 135 2.24 -4.44 2.23
N PHE A 136 2.57 -3.15 2.30
CA PHE A 136 2.48 -2.22 1.20
C PHE A 136 3.78 -1.42 1.11
N VAL A 137 4.13 -0.94 -0.08
CA VAL A 137 5.19 0.06 -0.27
C VAL A 137 4.69 1.15 -1.21
N MET A 138 5.00 2.40 -0.90
CA MET A 138 4.64 3.55 -1.72
C MET A 138 5.40 3.57 -3.04
N PRO A 139 4.71 3.59 -4.20
CA PRO A 139 5.37 3.82 -5.49
C PRO A 139 6.07 5.18 -5.48
N SER A 140 7.30 5.20 -5.99
CA SER A 140 8.17 6.38 -6.02
C SER A 140 8.50 6.98 -4.64
N GLY A 141 8.37 6.20 -3.56
CA GLY A 141 8.67 6.58 -2.17
C GLY A 141 7.69 7.60 -1.56
N LEU A 142 7.95 8.02 -0.31
CA LEU A 142 7.32 9.20 0.28
C LEU A 142 7.73 10.43 -0.52
N THR A 143 6.93 10.79 -1.51
CA THR A 143 7.20 11.96 -2.33
C THR A 143 6.91 13.20 -1.48
N TYR A 144 7.94 13.72 -0.81
CA TYR A 144 7.97 14.99 -0.09
C TYR A 144 7.55 16.23 -0.92
N GLY A 145 7.12 16.05 -2.17
CA GLY A 145 6.77 17.13 -3.10
C GLY A 145 5.58 17.99 -2.69
N LEU A 146 4.67 17.47 -1.86
CA LEU A 146 3.51 18.23 -1.35
C LEU A 146 3.61 18.58 0.13
N SER A 147 4.59 18.05 0.89
CA SER A 147 4.70 18.27 2.34
C SER A 147 4.87 19.74 2.71
N GLY A 148 5.41 20.56 1.80
CA GLY A 148 5.49 22.03 1.96
C GLY A 148 4.20 22.80 1.63
N THR A 149 3.10 22.13 1.28
CA THR A 149 1.81 22.77 0.93
C THR A 149 0.72 22.41 1.96
N LYS A 150 -0.29 23.27 2.15
CA LYS A 150 -1.46 22.95 3.01
C LYS A 150 -2.23 21.70 2.58
N SER A 151 -2.04 21.23 1.33
CA SER A 151 -2.71 20.06 0.78
C SER A 151 -1.93 18.76 0.96
N GLY A 152 -0.62 18.85 1.21
CA GLY A 152 0.24 17.71 1.54
C GLY A 152 -0.33 16.88 2.70
N PRO A 153 -0.67 17.51 3.85
CA PRO A 153 -1.30 16.79 4.95
C PRO A 153 -2.59 16.10 4.54
N LYS A 154 -3.46 16.77 3.76
CA LYS A 154 -4.77 16.21 3.38
C LYS A 154 -4.64 14.96 2.49
N ILE A 155 -3.78 14.98 1.47
CA ILE A 155 -3.61 13.83 0.58
C ILE A 155 -2.91 12.67 1.29
N HIS A 156 -1.92 12.94 2.13
CA HIS A 156 -1.28 11.89 2.93
C HIS A 156 -2.29 11.24 3.88
N HIS A 157 -3.15 12.01 4.54
CA HIS A 157 -4.20 11.44 5.40
C HIS A 157 -5.19 10.57 4.61
N VAL A 158 -5.51 10.92 3.35
CA VAL A 158 -6.31 10.05 2.48
C VAL A 158 -5.57 8.76 2.13
N MET A 159 -4.27 8.85 1.82
CA MET A 159 -3.44 7.68 1.58
C MET A 159 -3.41 6.76 2.82
N GLY A 160 -3.24 7.34 4.00
CA GLY A 160 -3.29 6.61 5.27
C GLY A 160 -4.63 5.92 5.53
N ASP A 161 -5.74 6.65 5.36
CA ASP A 161 -7.09 6.12 5.47
C ASP A 161 -7.33 4.96 4.48
N VAL A 162 -6.84 5.07 3.25
CA VAL A 162 -6.88 3.98 2.26
C VAL A 162 -6.07 2.78 2.70
N LEU A 163 -4.85 2.96 3.20
CA LEU A 163 -3.99 1.86 3.65
C LEU A 163 -4.66 1.07 4.78
N ILE A 164 -5.19 1.74 5.80
CA ILE A 164 -5.91 1.09 6.90
C ILE A 164 -7.16 0.36 6.39
N ARG A 165 -8.00 1.02 5.59
CA ARG A 165 -9.22 0.40 5.02
C ARG A 165 -8.88 -0.83 4.20
N SER A 166 -7.77 -0.77 3.47
CA SER A 166 -7.30 -1.85 2.62
C SER A 166 -6.66 -3.02 3.37
N GLY A 167 -6.57 -2.97 4.69
CA GLY A 167 -5.99 -4.05 5.51
C GLY A 167 -4.48 -4.18 5.38
N HIS A 168 -3.79 -3.17 4.86
CA HIS A 168 -2.34 -3.11 4.94
C HIS A 168 -1.95 -2.57 6.32
N ILE A 169 -1.00 -3.23 6.98
CA ILE A 169 -0.60 -3.00 8.38
C ILE A 169 0.85 -2.54 8.51
N GLY A 170 1.57 -2.37 7.40
CA GLY A 170 2.88 -1.74 7.44
C GLY A 170 3.52 -1.51 6.08
N SER A 171 4.58 -0.70 6.09
CA SER A 171 5.48 -0.45 4.97
C SER A 171 6.92 -0.27 5.45
N PRO A 172 7.89 -1.05 4.95
CA PRO A 172 9.30 -0.83 5.24
C PRO A 172 9.85 0.33 4.38
N GLU A 173 9.48 1.59 4.64
CA GLU A 173 10.00 2.73 3.89
C GLU A 173 11.41 3.16 4.35
N PRO A 174 12.26 3.66 3.43
CA PRO A 174 13.49 4.34 3.82
C PRO A 174 13.17 5.60 4.65
N THR A 175 14.05 5.93 5.59
CA THR A 175 14.25 7.29 6.13
C THR A 175 13.27 7.86 7.17
N ASP A 176 12.31 7.09 7.70
CA ASP A 176 11.36 7.66 8.67
C ASP A 176 11.02 6.75 9.86
N LEU A 177 11.41 7.19 11.06
CA LEU A 177 11.13 6.49 12.32
C LEU A 177 9.72 6.76 12.87
N ASP A 178 9.00 7.76 12.35
CA ASP A 178 7.63 8.11 12.76
C ASP A 178 6.68 8.21 11.55
N LEU A 179 6.88 7.30 10.59
CA LEU A 179 6.10 7.24 9.37
C LEU A 179 4.55 7.30 9.54
N PRO A 180 3.93 6.66 10.55
CA PRO A 180 2.47 6.69 10.72
C PRO A 180 1.92 8.10 10.95
N SER A 181 2.67 8.99 11.62
CA SER A 181 2.21 10.35 11.92
C SER A 181 2.04 11.19 10.65
N HIS A 182 2.86 10.96 9.62
CA HIS A 182 2.72 11.57 8.30
C HIS A 182 1.40 11.24 7.60
N PHE A 183 0.81 10.09 7.94
CA PHE A 183 -0.45 9.60 7.38
C PHE A 183 -1.64 9.77 8.33
N ASN A 184 -1.43 10.38 9.50
CA ASN A 184 -2.42 10.46 10.58
C ASN A 184 -2.98 9.07 10.95
N ILE A 185 -2.09 8.08 11.01
CA ILE A 185 -2.39 6.73 11.47
C ILE A 185 -1.77 6.53 12.86
N PRO A 186 -2.49 5.93 13.83
CA PRO A 186 -1.91 5.51 15.10
C PRO A 186 -0.74 4.53 14.92
N GLY A 187 0.37 4.73 15.64
CA GLY A 187 1.58 3.90 15.51
C GLY A 187 1.40 2.43 15.91
N ASP A 188 0.32 2.10 16.62
CA ASP A 188 -0.05 0.71 16.94
C ASP A 188 -0.89 0.03 15.83
N GLN A 189 -1.32 0.75 14.79
CA GLN A 189 -2.14 0.20 13.70
C GLN A 189 -1.37 -0.03 12.40
N TRP A 190 -0.24 0.67 12.20
CA TRP A 190 0.53 0.56 10.98
C TRP A 190 2.02 0.75 11.25
N PHE A 191 2.84 -0.20 10.78
CA PHE A 191 4.23 -0.36 11.19
C PHE A 191 5.23 -0.08 10.08
N SER A 192 6.44 0.34 10.46
CA SER A 192 7.58 0.51 9.57
C SER A 192 8.72 -0.46 9.93
N SER A 193 9.88 -0.24 9.33
CA SER A 193 11.12 -0.93 9.67
C SER A 193 12.33 -0.01 9.50
N LEU A 194 13.45 -0.42 10.07
CA LEU A 194 14.74 0.21 9.80
C LEU A 194 15.27 -0.24 8.43
N THR A 195 14.78 0.40 7.37
CA THR A 195 15.13 0.04 5.99
C THR A 195 16.47 0.64 5.56
N PHE A 196 17.27 -0.15 4.84
CA PHE A 196 18.50 0.31 4.20
C PHE A 196 18.83 -0.47 2.92
N SER A 197 19.73 0.06 2.09
CA SER A 197 20.24 -0.62 0.89
C SER A 197 21.77 -0.58 0.86
N PRO A 198 22.45 -1.71 0.57
CA PRO A 198 23.89 -1.75 0.33
C PRO A 198 24.28 -1.15 -1.03
N GLY A 199 23.30 -0.71 -1.84
CA GLY A 199 23.47 -0.19 -3.20
C GLY A 199 22.73 -1.07 -4.21
N ASP A 200 21.79 -0.48 -4.96
CA ASP A 200 20.89 -1.23 -5.84
C ASP A 200 21.62 -1.79 -7.07
N SER A 201 22.39 -0.99 -7.81
CA SER A 201 23.13 -1.48 -8.99
C SER A 201 24.50 -2.06 -8.62
N ASN A 202 25.20 -1.39 -7.68
CA ASN A 202 26.58 -1.70 -7.28
C ASN A 202 26.64 -1.86 -5.75
N PRO A 203 26.30 -3.06 -5.23
CA PRO A 203 26.31 -3.30 -3.79
C PRO A 203 27.71 -3.18 -3.20
N ASN A 204 27.80 -2.61 -1.99
CA ASN A 204 29.06 -2.38 -1.28
C ASN A 204 29.01 -3.02 0.14
N PRO A 205 29.90 -3.98 0.46
CA PRO A 205 29.91 -4.65 1.76
C PRO A 205 30.26 -3.74 2.95
N VAL A 206 31.13 -2.74 2.73
CA VAL A 206 31.49 -1.78 3.78
C VAL A 206 30.27 -0.95 4.17
N ARG A 207 29.58 -0.42 3.16
CA ARG A 207 28.31 0.30 3.36
C ARG A 207 27.26 -0.58 4.05
N PHE A 208 27.14 -1.85 3.66
CA PHE A 208 26.24 -2.78 4.35
C PHE A 208 26.53 -2.86 5.84
N GLN A 209 27.79 -3.09 6.22
CA GLN A 209 28.19 -3.25 7.61
C GLN A 209 27.97 -1.96 8.42
N GLU A 210 28.30 -0.80 7.85
CA GLU A 210 28.06 0.50 8.47
C GLU A 210 26.57 0.72 8.75
N MET A 211 25.71 0.52 7.74
CA MET A 211 24.26 0.72 7.89
C MET A 211 23.64 -0.31 8.84
N LEU A 212 24.06 -1.58 8.79
CA LEU A 212 23.59 -2.60 9.72
C LEU A 212 23.93 -2.23 11.17
N ASN A 213 25.17 -1.81 11.43
CA ASN A 213 25.60 -1.38 12.76
C ASN A 213 24.79 -0.17 13.25
N GLU A 214 24.52 0.80 12.36
CA GLU A 214 23.68 1.94 12.67
C GLU A 214 22.25 1.51 13.05
N ARG A 215 21.64 0.58 12.32
CA ARG A 215 20.28 0.08 12.62
C ARG A 215 20.23 -0.71 13.92
N LEU A 216 21.22 -1.55 14.18
CA LEU A 216 21.33 -2.28 15.45
C LEU A 216 21.47 -1.32 16.63
N LYS A 217 22.27 -0.25 16.49
CA LYS A 217 22.38 0.81 17.50
C LYS A 217 21.05 1.51 17.72
N GLN A 218 20.33 1.88 16.65
CA GLN A 218 19.02 2.54 16.74
C GLN A 218 17.98 1.69 17.48
N ILE A 219 17.96 0.36 17.26
CA ILE A 219 17.08 -0.56 18.02
C ILE A 219 17.39 -0.52 19.52
N GLN A 220 18.68 -0.52 19.88
CA GLN A 220 19.11 -0.53 21.28
C GLN A 220 18.85 0.80 21.99
N THR A 221 18.95 1.94 21.28
CA THR A 221 18.87 3.26 21.91
C THR A 221 17.47 3.87 21.90
N ASN A 222 16.65 3.57 20.89
CA ASN A 222 15.42 4.34 20.62
C ASN A 222 14.12 3.56 20.88
N GLU A 223 14.19 2.25 21.13
CA GLU A 223 13.02 1.38 21.30
C GLU A 223 11.88 1.69 20.31
N PRO A 224 12.12 1.57 18.99
CA PRO A 224 11.18 2.02 17.98
C PRO A 224 9.79 1.39 18.15
N TYR A 225 8.73 2.14 17.85
CA TYR A 225 7.35 1.71 18.03
C TYR A 225 7.01 0.40 17.27
N PHE A 226 7.68 0.16 16.14
CA PHE A 226 7.54 -1.06 15.35
C PHE A 226 8.36 -2.25 15.87
N GLY A 227 9.21 -2.06 16.88
CA GLY A 227 10.05 -3.11 17.48
C GLY A 227 11.39 -3.33 16.76
N PRO A 228 12.13 -4.40 17.11
CA PRO A 228 13.49 -4.65 16.63
C PRO A 228 13.51 -5.23 15.19
N TYR A 229 13.07 -4.43 14.20
CA TYR A 229 12.89 -4.87 12.82
C TYR A 229 13.75 -4.09 11.82
N ILE A 230 14.49 -4.84 11.02
CA ILE A 230 15.39 -4.34 9.98
C ILE A 230 14.96 -4.92 8.63
N THR A 231 14.98 -4.06 7.60
CA THR A 231 14.75 -4.48 6.21
C THR A 231 15.93 -4.07 5.34
N MET A 232 16.38 -4.97 4.46
CA MET A 232 17.41 -4.67 3.47
C MET A 232 16.88 -4.78 2.04
N GLY A 233 17.25 -3.82 1.19
CA GLY A 233 16.99 -3.84 -0.25
C GLY A 233 15.85 -2.92 -0.67
N ILE A 234 15.89 -2.50 -1.94
CA ILE A 234 14.83 -1.73 -2.58
C ILE A 234 14.57 -2.31 -3.97
N HIS A 235 15.53 -2.22 -4.91
CA HIS A 235 15.37 -2.78 -6.26
C HIS A 235 16.37 -3.89 -6.58
N SER A 236 15.98 -4.78 -7.50
CA SER A 236 16.83 -5.87 -8.02
C SER A 236 17.62 -5.44 -9.27
N TRP A 237 18.38 -4.34 -9.18
CA TRP A 237 19.10 -3.76 -10.33
C TRP A 237 20.55 -4.23 -10.49
N GLN A 238 21.00 -5.16 -9.65
CA GLN A 238 22.38 -5.60 -9.57
C GLN A 238 22.89 -6.18 -10.92
N SER A 239 24.19 -6.01 -11.17
CA SER A 239 24.93 -6.75 -12.19
C SER A 239 25.21 -8.18 -11.70
N GLU A 240 25.68 -9.07 -12.59
CA GLU A 240 26.09 -10.42 -12.18
C GLU A 240 27.20 -10.44 -11.13
N ASP A 241 28.17 -9.52 -11.25
CA ASP A 241 29.21 -9.37 -10.23
C ASP A 241 28.65 -8.78 -8.93
N GLY A 242 27.66 -7.89 -9.03
CA GLY A 242 26.89 -7.41 -7.89
C GLY A 242 26.16 -8.54 -7.16
N PHE A 243 25.52 -9.46 -7.88
CA PHE A 243 24.87 -10.64 -7.27
C PHE A 243 25.88 -11.56 -6.59
N LYS A 244 27.00 -11.88 -7.23
CA LYS A 244 28.07 -12.70 -6.62
C LYS A 244 28.62 -12.06 -5.34
N LEU A 245 28.78 -10.75 -5.35
CA LEU A 245 29.23 -10.00 -4.17
C LEU A 245 28.18 -10.07 -3.04
N LEU A 246 26.90 -9.88 -3.35
CA LEU A 246 25.82 -10.03 -2.35
C LEU A 246 25.82 -11.44 -1.75
N GLU A 247 25.90 -12.47 -2.58
CA GLU A 247 25.95 -13.88 -2.13
C GLU A 247 27.11 -14.13 -1.19
N LYS A 248 28.33 -13.77 -1.59
CA LYS A 248 29.53 -14.11 -0.84
C LYS A 248 29.71 -13.24 0.41
N GLU A 249 29.56 -11.93 0.26
CA GLU A 249 29.98 -10.97 1.28
C GLU A 249 28.85 -10.54 2.21
N ILE A 250 27.59 -10.81 1.86
CA ILE A 250 26.42 -10.47 2.69
C ILE A 250 25.64 -11.75 3.04
N TYR A 251 25.00 -12.41 2.08
CA TYR A 251 24.14 -13.54 2.40
C TYR A 251 24.91 -14.71 3.04
N GLY A 252 26.09 -15.03 2.53
CA GLY A 252 26.95 -16.08 3.07
C GLY A 252 27.48 -15.80 4.47
N LYS A 253 27.69 -14.53 4.83
CA LYS A 253 28.23 -14.13 6.15
C LYS A 253 27.16 -13.95 7.22
N TYR A 254 26.01 -13.39 6.84
CA TYR A 254 24.95 -13.03 7.79
C TYR A 254 23.72 -13.93 7.68
N GLY A 255 23.72 -14.94 6.83
CA GLY A 255 22.64 -15.92 6.74
C GLY A 255 22.64 -16.89 7.92
N ASN A 256 21.47 -17.48 8.20
CA ASN A 256 21.29 -18.50 9.24
C ASN A 256 21.78 -18.12 10.66
N ASN A 257 21.86 -16.83 10.98
CA ASN A 257 22.21 -16.38 12.33
C ASN A 257 21.12 -16.87 13.33
N PRO A 258 21.49 -17.64 14.37
CA PRO A 258 20.52 -18.21 15.31
C PRO A 258 19.79 -17.16 16.14
N GLU A 259 20.35 -15.96 16.30
CA GLU A 259 19.75 -14.86 17.04
C GLU A 259 18.80 -14.01 16.19
N TRP A 260 18.80 -14.21 14.87
CA TRP A 260 17.95 -13.47 13.95
C TRP A 260 16.73 -14.29 13.56
N TRP A 261 15.60 -13.61 13.44
CA TRP A 261 14.39 -14.13 12.83
C TRP A 261 14.31 -13.65 11.39
N TYR A 262 14.74 -14.49 10.46
CA TYR A 262 14.52 -14.26 9.04
C TYR A 262 13.04 -14.45 8.73
N CYS A 263 12.38 -13.35 8.40
CA CYS A 263 10.95 -13.28 8.19
C CYS A 263 10.64 -12.45 6.95
N THR A 264 9.42 -12.60 6.47
CA THR A 264 8.78 -11.67 5.54
C THR A 264 8.23 -10.47 6.33
N ALA A 265 8.09 -9.32 5.67
CA ALA A 265 7.34 -8.19 6.21
C ALA A 265 5.90 -8.58 6.55
N ASN A 266 5.27 -9.47 5.76
CA ASN A 266 3.92 -9.93 6.06
C ASN A 266 3.85 -10.68 7.40
N GLU A 267 4.81 -11.56 7.67
CA GLU A 267 4.94 -12.24 8.97
C GLU A 267 5.24 -11.25 10.10
N TYR A 268 6.19 -10.33 9.90
CA TYR A 268 6.59 -9.41 10.97
C TYR A 268 5.47 -8.46 11.38
N PHE A 269 4.81 -7.80 10.42
CA PHE A 269 3.76 -6.86 10.74
C PHE A 269 2.57 -7.54 11.42
N ALA A 270 2.19 -8.75 10.98
CA ALA A 270 1.15 -9.54 11.64
C ALA A 270 1.56 -9.94 13.07
N PHE A 271 2.82 -10.31 13.28
CA PHE A 271 3.35 -10.62 14.61
C PHE A 271 3.32 -9.40 15.51
N ARG A 272 3.75 -8.23 15.01
CA ARG A 272 3.76 -6.97 15.76
C ARG A 272 2.35 -6.54 16.14
N TYR A 273 1.40 -6.66 15.21
CA TYR A 273 -0.01 -6.39 15.48
C TYR A 273 -0.54 -7.31 16.59
N GLN A 274 -0.28 -8.62 16.50
CA GLN A 274 -0.67 -9.58 17.56
C GLN A 274 -0.04 -9.23 18.90
N PHE A 275 1.24 -8.87 18.93
CA PHE A 275 1.93 -8.47 20.16
C PHE A 275 1.25 -7.27 20.83
N LEU A 276 0.84 -6.26 20.08
CA LEU A 276 0.22 -5.06 20.65
C LEU A 276 -1.25 -5.31 21.05
N HIS A 277 -2.03 -5.95 20.18
CA HIS A 277 -3.49 -6.00 20.30
C HIS A 277 -4.05 -7.27 20.95
N THR A 278 -3.23 -8.31 21.16
CA THR A 278 -3.71 -9.52 21.85
C THR A 278 -3.79 -9.28 23.36
N ILE A 279 -4.94 -9.59 23.94
CA ILE A 279 -5.19 -9.59 25.39
C ILE A 279 -4.99 -11.01 25.92
N VAL A 280 -4.26 -11.15 27.03
CA VAL A 280 -4.03 -12.43 27.70
C VAL A 280 -4.38 -12.29 29.18
N GLU A 281 -5.35 -13.07 29.63
CA GLU A 281 -5.89 -12.99 31.00
C GLU A 281 -5.84 -14.36 31.66
N LYS A 282 -5.31 -14.45 32.88
CA LYS A 282 -5.44 -15.67 33.67
C LYS A 282 -6.85 -15.78 34.22
N ILE A 283 -7.56 -16.84 33.85
CA ILE A 283 -8.98 -17.03 34.21
C ILE A 283 -9.21 -18.10 35.28
N GLY A 284 -8.21 -18.93 35.57
CA GLY A 284 -8.36 -19.96 36.59
C GLY A 284 -7.17 -20.90 36.73
N VAL A 285 -7.31 -21.82 37.68
CA VAL A 285 -6.37 -22.89 37.96
C VAL A 285 -7.15 -24.18 38.22
N GLN A 286 -6.71 -25.28 37.63
CA GLN A 286 -7.27 -26.62 37.83
C GLN A 286 -6.12 -27.59 38.14
N GLY A 287 -5.96 -27.96 39.41
CA GLY A 287 -4.81 -28.77 39.84
C GLY A 287 -3.48 -28.08 39.49
N ASN A 288 -2.63 -28.77 38.73
CA ASN A 288 -1.35 -28.26 38.23
C ASN A 288 -1.45 -27.47 36.91
N GLN A 289 -2.66 -27.12 36.45
CA GLN A 289 -2.88 -26.38 35.22
C GLN A 289 -3.35 -24.95 35.49
N ALA A 290 -2.75 -23.97 34.82
CA ALA A 290 -3.27 -22.60 34.75
C ALA A 290 -4.00 -22.40 33.42
N LEU A 291 -5.14 -21.71 33.47
CA LEU A 291 -5.96 -21.41 32.30
C LEU A 291 -5.85 -19.92 31.99
N PHE A 292 -5.55 -19.60 30.73
CA PHE A 292 -5.47 -18.24 30.23
C PHE A 292 -6.43 -18.05 29.06
N ARG A 293 -7.23 -16.99 29.09
CA ARG A 293 -8.00 -16.51 27.95
C ARG A 293 -7.10 -15.67 27.06
N ILE A 294 -7.13 -15.92 25.77
CA ILE A 294 -6.43 -15.15 24.74
C ILE A 294 -7.47 -14.60 23.78
N THR A 295 -7.56 -13.28 23.69
CA THR A 295 -8.43 -12.58 22.74
C THR A 295 -7.56 -11.81 21.76
N GLY A 296 -7.71 -12.06 20.47
CA GLY A 296 -6.93 -11.37 19.44
C GLY A 296 -7.42 -11.65 18.02
N SER A 297 -6.78 -11.00 17.05
CA SER A 297 -7.24 -10.99 15.66
C SER A 297 -7.12 -12.35 14.95
N SER A 298 -8.04 -12.62 14.02
CA SER A 298 -7.99 -13.80 13.16
C SER A 298 -6.90 -13.71 12.08
N ALA A 299 -6.37 -14.85 11.61
CA ALA A 299 -5.31 -14.87 10.60
C ALA A 299 -5.71 -14.25 9.25
N PRO A 300 -6.94 -14.46 8.72
CA PRO A 300 -7.40 -13.84 7.48
C PRO A 300 -7.28 -12.30 7.46
N GLU A 301 -7.48 -11.65 8.61
CA GLU A 301 -7.39 -10.19 8.75
C GLU A 301 -5.94 -9.74 8.92
N LEU A 302 -5.14 -10.49 9.67
CA LEU A 302 -3.71 -10.25 9.83
C LEU A 302 -2.93 -10.48 8.54
N GLY A 303 -3.39 -11.36 7.65
CA GLY A 303 -2.68 -11.75 6.42
C GLY A 303 -1.49 -12.69 6.63
N SER A 304 -1.32 -13.25 7.84
CA SER A 304 -0.30 -14.25 8.16
C SER A 304 -0.79 -15.24 9.23
N ASN A 305 -0.33 -16.49 9.16
CA ASN A 305 -0.52 -17.51 10.21
C ASN A 305 0.61 -17.50 11.25
N VAL A 306 1.37 -16.40 11.35
CA VAL A 306 2.53 -16.30 12.26
C VAL A 306 2.14 -16.54 13.72
N PHE A 307 2.94 -17.32 14.43
CA PHE A 307 2.69 -17.65 15.83
C PHE A 307 2.97 -16.42 16.71
N MET A 308 2.10 -16.17 17.69
CA MET A 308 2.45 -15.28 18.80
C MET A 308 3.31 -16.02 19.82
N THR A 309 4.09 -15.29 20.62
CA THR A 309 4.95 -15.90 21.66
C THR A 309 4.62 -15.33 23.03
N LEU A 310 4.38 -16.23 23.99
CA LEU A 310 4.25 -15.94 25.41
C LEU A 310 5.43 -16.53 26.18
N GLU A 311 5.79 -15.93 27.29
CA GLU A 311 6.79 -16.44 28.23
C GLU A 311 6.16 -16.59 29.61
N SER A 312 6.31 -17.78 30.21
CA SER A 312 5.86 -18.08 31.57
C SER A 312 6.96 -17.77 32.58
N ASN A 313 6.61 -17.16 33.70
CA ASN A 313 7.55 -16.97 34.83
C ASN A 313 7.86 -18.30 35.57
N GLU A 314 7.03 -19.32 35.38
CA GLU A 314 7.19 -20.66 35.96
C GLU A 314 7.56 -21.68 34.87
N PRO A 315 8.33 -22.74 35.18
CA PRO A 315 8.70 -23.78 34.23
C PRO A 315 7.49 -24.50 33.61
N VAL A 316 7.35 -24.37 32.29
CA VAL A 316 6.25 -24.98 31.53
C VAL A 316 6.56 -26.44 31.25
N LYS A 317 5.68 -27.36 31.67
CA LYS A 317 5.77 -28.78 31.27
C LYS A 317 5.09 -29.03 29.93
N LYS A 318 3.90 -28.46 29.75
CA LYS A 318 3.07 -28.65 28.55
C LYS A 318 2.14 -27.46 28.38
N ALA A 319 1.74 -27.19 27.15
CA ALA A 319 0.69 -26.22 26.87
C ALA A 319 -0.21 -26.71 25.72
N SER A 320 -1.46 -26.27 25.72
CA SER A 320 -2.44 -26.56 24.66
C SER A 320 -3.45 -25.43 24.54
N ALA A 321 -3.98 -25.18 23.33
CA ALA A 321 -4.92 -24.09 23.08
C ALA A 321 -6.03 -24.50 22.10
N GLY A 322 -6.96 -25.34 22.55
CA GLY A 322 -8.01 -25.88 21.68
C GLY A 322 -7.43 -26.64 20.49
N LYS A 323 -7.83 -26.29 19.26
CA LYS A 323 -7.28 -26.84 18.02
C LYS A 323 -6.04 -26.10 17.51
N ALA A 324 -5.69 -24.96 18.11
CA ALA A 324 -4.57 -24.17 17.65
C ALA A 324 -3.23 -24.90 17.93
N PRO A 325 -2.25 -24.84 17.01
CA PRO A 325 -0.96 -25.44 17.24
C PRO A 325 -0.20 -24.69 18.35
N VAL A 326 0.42 -25.44 19.25
CA VAL A 326 1.21 -24.90 20.36
C VAL A 326 2.58 -25.56 20.40
N ILE A 327 3.63 -24.74 20.51
CA ILE A 327 5.02 -25.18 20.62
C ILE A 327 5.59 -24.64 21.93
N VAL A 328 6.13 -25.53 22.77
CA VAL A 328 6.81 -25.16 24.02
C VAL A 328 8.32 -25.24 23.82
N THR A 329 9.05 -24.20 24.21
CA THR A 329 10.52 -24.15 24.14
C THR A 329 11.05 -23.49 25.40
N GLY A 330 11.56 -24.29 26.34
CA GLY A 330 11.84 -23.82 27.69
C GLY A 330 10.56 -23.28 28.33
N ASN A 331 10.58 -22.03 28.79
CA ASN A 331 9.41 -21.35 29.36
C ASN A 331 8.58 -20.58 28.33
N CYS A 332 8.99 -20.58 27.06
CA CYS A 332 8.25 -19.92 25.99
C CYS A 332 7.17 -20.84 25.42
N ILE A 333 6.02 -20.25 25.10
CA ILE A 333 4.86 -20.89 24.49
C ILE A 333 4.54 -20.13 23.21
N SER A 334 4.78 -20.75 22.05
CA SER A 334 4.37 -20.20 20.76
C SER A 334 3.01 -20.75 20.39
N ILE A 335 2.06 -19.88 20.04
CA ILE A 335 0.66 -20.21 19.80
C ILE A 335 0.27 -19.75 18.41
N GLY A 336 -0.16 -20.67 17.56
CA GLY A 336 -0.70 -20.37 16.23
C GLY A 336 -2.20 -20.09 16.25
N HIS A 337 -2.80 -19.99 15.06
CA HIS A 337 -4.23 -19.76 14.92
C HIS A 337 -5.03 -21.06 14.98
N ASP A 338 -6.28 -20.99 15.47
CA ASP A 338 -7.22 -22.10 15.31
C ASP A 338 -7.47 -22.36 13.81
N PRO A 339 -7.48 -23.62 13.34
CA PRO A 339 -7.79 -23.96 11.95
C PRO A 339 -9.08 -23.33 11.42
N ASP A 340 -10.10 -23.12 12.27
CA ASP A 340 -11.35 -22.48 11.87
C ASP A 340 -11.18 -20.97 11.59
N HIS A 341 -10.04 -20.39 11.97
CA HIS A 341 -9.63 -18.99 11.82
C HIS A 341 -8.26 -18.85 11.12
N ALA A 342 -7.84 -19.86 10.37
CA ALA A 342 -6.60 -19.86 9.60
C ALA A 342 -6.73 -19.07 8.28
N LEU A 343 -5.60 -18.74 7.65
CA LEU A 343 -5.60 -18.14 6.33
C LEU A 343 -6.36 -18.99 5.29
N PRO A 344 -7.03 -18.34 4.31
CA PRO A 344 -7.67 -19.03 3.21
C PRO A 344 -6.64 -19.77 2.34
N GLU A 345 -6.91 -21.02 2.01
CA GLU A 345 -6.12 -21.84 1.08
C GLU A 345 -6.47 -21.55 -0.39
N PHE A 346 -7.66 -21.01 -0.61
CA PHE A 346 -8.15 -20.65 -1.94
C PHE A 346 -8.78 -19.25 -1.87
N ILE A 347 -8.31 -18.37 -2.73
CA ILE A 347 -8.79 -16.99 -2.84
C ILE A 347 -9.19 -16.74 -4.28
N GLU A 348 -10.38 -16.21 -4.52
CA GLU A 348 -10.83 -15.84 -5.85
C GLU A 348 -11.46 -14.45 -5.92
N LEU A 349 -11.41 -13.85 -7.10
CA LEU A 349 -12.15 -12.64 -7.45
C LEU A 349 -13.36 -13.03 -8.28
N VAL A 350 -14.55 -12.83 -7.72
CA VAL A 350 -15.84 -13.12 -8.37
C VAL A 350 -16.42 -11.82 -8.91
N PRO A 351 -16.65 -11.69 -10.23
CA PRO A 351 -17.33 -10.53 -10.78
C PRO A 351 -18.71 -10.35 -10.13
N ASN A 352 -19.11 -9.11 -9.88
CA ASN A 352 -20.41 -8.83 -9.29
C ASN A 352 -21.55 -9.45 -10.12
N HIS A 353 -22.56 -10.01 -9.46
CA HIS A 353 -23.68 -10.77 -10.06
C HIS A 353 -23.27 -12.09 -10.75
N ARG A 354 -22.14 -12.68 -10.37
CA ARG A 354 -21.67 -13.99 -10.87
C ARG A 354 -21.44 -14.98 -9.75
N ILE A 355 -21.29 -16.24 -10.14
CA ILE A 355 -20.94 -17.37 -9.27
C ILE A 355 -19.45 -17.65 -9.48
N GLY A 356 -18.72 -17.75 -8.37
CA GLY A 356 -17.30 -18.11 -8.36
C GLY A 356 -17.05 -19.61 -8.53
N LYS A 357 -15.77 -19.98 -8.69
CA LYS A 357 -15.34 -21.39 -8.71
C LYS A 357 -15.50 -22.04 -7.33
N SER A 358 -15.55 -21.26 -6.25
CA SER A 358 -15.92 -21.75 -4.92
C SER A 358 -17.38 -22.22 -4.83
N GLY A 359 -18.21 -21.88 -5.81
CA GLY A 359 -19.66 -22.09 -5.76
C GLY A 359 -20.40 -20.98 -5.00
N LEU A 360 -19.72 -19.94 -4.52
CA LEU A 360 -20.40 -18.79 -3.91
C LEU A 360 -20.78 -17.76 -4.97
N GLY A 361 -22.07 -17.41 -5.02
CA GLY A 361 -22.60 -16.29 -5.80
C GLY A 361 -22.65 -15.02 -4.97
N VAL A 362 -22.24 -13.89 -5.56
CA VAL A 362 -22.22 -12.58 -4.89
C VAL A 362 -22.92 -11.52 -5.73
N ASP A 363 -23.87 -10.79 -5.14
CA ASP A 363 -24.53 -9.61 -5.71
C ASP A 363 -24.43 -8.44 -4.73
N ILE A 364 -23.77 -7.35 -5.16
CA ILE A 364 -23.62 -6.10 -4.41
C ILE A 364 -24.39 -4.99 -5.12
N ARG A 365 -25.26 -4.30 -4.38
CA ARG A 365 -26.01 -3.13 -4.85
C ARG A 365 -25.86 -1.97 -3.89
N TYR A 366 -25.64 -0.77 -4.43
CA TYR A 366 -25.67 0.46 -3.65
C TYR A 366 -27.01 1.18 -3.82
N GLU A 367 -27.75 1.32 -2.73
CA GLU A 367 -29.03 2.04 -2.69
C GLU A 367 -28.78 3.48 -2.22
N LYS A 368 -28.28 4.36 -3.11
CA LYS A 368 -27.86 5.74 -2.78
C LYS A 368 -28.90 6.53 -1.97
N GLY A 369 -30.17 6.46 -2.37
CA GLY A 369 -31.27 7.14 -1.66
C GLY A 369 -31.48 6.67 -0.22
N LYS A 370 -31.06 5.45 0.10
CA LYS A 370 -31.12 4.85 1.44
C LYS A 370 -29.78 4.80 2.17
N ARG A 371 -28.69 5.24 1.52
CA ARG A 371 -27.34 5.29 2.09
C ARG A 371 -26.87 3.93 2.66
N LEU A 372 -27.08 2.87 1.87
CA LEU A 372 -26.69 1.51 2.25
C LEU A 372 -26.23 0.69 1.05
N PHE A 373 -25.39 -0.29 1.32
CA PHE A 373 -25.11 -1.40 0.42
C PHE A 373 -25.92 -2.63 0.82
N ARG A 374 -26.51 -3.29 -0.17
CA ARG A 374 -27.13 -4.60 -0.01
C ARG A 374 -26.23 -5.63 -0.66
N ILE A 375 -25.85 -6.66 0.11
CA ILE A 375 -25.06 -7.78 -0.37
C ILE A 375 -25.90 -9.04 -0.28
N THR A 376 -25.99 -9.79 -1.36
CA THR A 376 -26.66 -11.09 -1.41
C THR A 376 -25.63 -12.16 -1.68
N LEU A 377 -25.59 -13.17 -0.80
CA LEU A 377 -24.79 -14.36 -0.95
C LEU A 377 -25.70 -15.54 -1.28
N LYS A 378 -25.29 -16.35 -2.26
CA LYS A 378 -26.00 -17.58 -2.61
C LYS A 378 -25.03 -18.75 -2.70
N ASN A 379 -25.29 -19.81 -1.94
CA ASN A 379 -24.45 -21.00 -1.95
C ASN A 379 -24.88 -21.96 -3.07
N HIS A 380 -24.07 -22.07 -4.11
CA HIS A 380 -24.23 -23.05 -5.20
C HIS A 380 -23.29 -24.27 -5.04
N SER A 381 -22.53 -24.34 -3.96
CA SER A 381 -21.72 -25.51 -3.64
C SER A 381 -22.59 -26.66 -3.11
N LYS A 382 -22.00 -27.85 -3.03
CA LYS A 382 -22.66 -29.03 -2.46
C LYS A 382 -22.57 -29.08 -0.93
N ASN A 383 -21.73 -28.24 -0.34
CA ASN A 383 -21.43 -28.26 1.10
C ASN A 383 -22.12 -27.09 1.80
N SER A 384 -22.40 -27.27 3.09
CA SER A 384 -22.72 -26.14 3.94
C SER A 384 -21.47 -25.28 4.16
N LEU A 385 -21.59 -23.97 3.95
CA LEU A 385 -20.52 -23.01 4.22
C LEU A 385 -20.64 -22.55 5.67
N ARG A 386 -19.54 -22.57 6.42
CA ARG A 386 -19.54 -22.26 7.86
C ARG A 386 -18.57 -21.13 8.21
N ASN A 387 -18.76 -20.52 9.38
CA ASN A 387 -17.92 -19.44 9.91
C ASN A 387 -17.70 -18.31 8.88
N ILE A 388 -18.79 -17.75 8.38
CA ILE A 388 -18.76 -16.81 7.26
C ILE A 388 -18.58 -15.40 7.82
N SER A 389 -17.41 -14.82 7.59
CA SER A 389 -17.14 -13.41 7.86
C SER A 389 -17.41 -12.57 6.61
N LEU A 390 -17.87 -11.34 6.82
CA LEU A 390 -18.24 -10.42 5.75
C LEU A 390 -17.61 -9.07 6.02
N LEU A 391 -16.94 -8.53 5.02
CA LEU A 391 -16.26 -7.24 5.14
C LEU A 391 -16.45 -6.42 3.86
N LEU A 392 -16.99 -5.21 4.00
CA LEU A 392 -17.17 -4.24 2.93
C LEU A 392 -16.27 -3.02 3.17
N ARG A 393 -15.29 -2.81 2.29
CA ARG A 393 -14.38 -1.66 2.31
C ARG A 393 -14.93 -0.56 1.43
N LEU A 394 -15.16 0.60 2.04
CA LEU A 394 -15.72 1.78 1.40
C LEU A 394 -14.61 2.78 1.03
N PRO A 395 -14.73 3.45 -0.12
CA PRO A 395 -13.76 4.45 -0.54
C PRO A 395 -13.75 5.65 0.43
N PRO A 396 -12.68 6.47 0.44
CA PRO A 396 -12.53 7.64 1.33
C PRO A 396 -13.68 8.66 1.25
N LEU A 397 -14.50 8.61 0.21
CA LEU A 397 -15.76 9.34 0.11
C LEU A 397 -16.69 9.11 1.31
N PHE A 398 -16.68 7.91 1.91
CA PHE A 398 -17.46 7.59 3.11
C PHE A 398 -16.59 7.81 4.35
N ARG A 399 -16.82 8.92 5.05
CA ARG A 399 -15.94 9.42 6.11
C ARG A 399 -16.22 8.85 7.50
N GLN A 400 -17.42 8.33 7.75
CA GLN A 400 -17.82 7.84 9.07
C GLN A 400 -17.19 6.48 9.39
N GLU A 401 -17.41 5.49 8.52
CA GLU A 401 -16.81 4.17 8.66
C GLU A 401 -16.27 3.70 7.31
N GLY A 402 -15.00 3.31 7.29
CA GLY A 402 -14.35 2.85 6.06
C GLY A 402 -14.37 1.36 5.82
N VAL A 403 -14.67 0.58 6.86
CA VAL A 403 -14.75 -0.87 6.80
C VAL A 403 -15.95 -1.32 7.61
N LEU A 404 -16.95 -1.84 6.91
CA LEU A 404 -18.17 -2.37 7.51
C LEU A 404 -18.08 -3.89 7.60
N ARG A 405 -18.59 -4.47 8.68
CA ARG A 405 -18.44 -5.89 9.00
C ARG A 405 -19.75 -6.53 9.38
N ASP A 406 -19.91 -7.80 9.01
CA ASP A 406 -21.04 -8.64 9.42
C ASP A 406 -20.57 -10.11 9.49
N HIS A 407 -21.39 -11.00 10.04
CA HIS A 407 -21.08 -12.42 10.11
C HIS A 407 -22.34 -13.29 10.04
N THR A 408 -22.18 -14.52 9.57
CA THR A 408 -23.19 -15.56 9.72
C THR A 408 -22.53 -16.89 10.00
N ALA A 409 -23.13 -17.68 10.89
CA ALA A 409 -22.57 -18.96 11.29
C ALA A 409 -22.54 -19.97 10.14
N GLU A 410 -23.57 -19.95 9.29
CA GLU A 410 -23.79 -20.95 8.25
C GLU A 410 -24.55 -20.37 7.03
N LEU A 411 -24.35 -21.00 5.87
CA LEU A 411 -25.15 -20.86 4.65
C LEU A 411 -25.27 -22.23 3.96
N LEU A 412 -26.47 -22.80 3.97
CA LEU A 412 -26.76 -24.15 3.47
C LEU A 412 -26.69 -24.24 1.94
N PRO A 413 -26.49 -25.43 1.35
CA PRO A 413 -26.56 -25.63 -0.10
C PRO A 413 -27.88 -25.10 -0.68
N GLY A 414 -27.80 -24.26 -1.71
CA GLY A 414 -28.95 -23.63 -2.37
C GLY A 414 -29.51 -22.40 -1.65
N GLU A 415 -29.09 -22.13 -0.41
CA GLU A 415 -29.59 -21.00 0.38
C GLU A 415 -29.10 -19.66 -0.18
N GLU A 416 -29.97 -18.65 -0.09
CA GLU A 416 -29.67 -17.26 -0.37
C GLU A 416 -29.86 -16.43 0.90
N LYS A 417 -28.88 -15.58 1.23
CA LYS A 417 -28.94 -14.69 2.38
C LYS A 417 -28.56 -13.26 2.00
N LYS A 418 -29.26 -12.30 2.60
CA LYS A 418 -29.12 -10.86 2.32
C LYS A 418 -28.58 -10.13 3.55
N PHE A 419 -27.63 -9.24 3.31
CA PHE A 419 -26.94 -8.44 4.30
C PHE A 419 -27.07 -6.96 3.95
N ILE A 420 -27.19 -6.11 4.97
CA ILE A 420 -27.36 -4.67 4.83
C ILE A 420 -26.19 -3.99 5.54
N PHE A 421 -25.44 -3.19 4.79
CA PHE A 421 -24.29 -2.43 5.26
C PHE A 421 -24.61 -0.94 5.15
N PRO A 422 -24.98 -0.26 6.26
CA PRO A 422 -25.22 1.18 6.25
C PRO A 422 -23.93 1.92 5.91
N SER A 423 -23.89 2.68 4.82
CA SER A 423 -22.68 3.38 4.37
C SER A 423 -22.49 4.75 5.02
N GLY A 424 -23.55 5.27 5.64
CA GLY A 424 -23.60 6.67 6.04
C GLY A 424 -23.65 7.61 4.83
N PRO A 425 -23.62 8.94 5.08
CA PRO A 425 -23.60 9.93 4.01
C PRO A 425 -22.25 9.95 3.29
N GLU A 426 -22.32 10.23 1.99
CA GLU A 426 -21.14 10.58 1.19
C GLU A 426 -20.61 11.96 1.62
N SER A 427 -19.29 12.16 1.57
CA SER A 427 -18.68 13.46 1.80
C SER A 427 -19.21 14.49 0.79
N ALA A 428 -19.57 15.67 1.27
CA ALA A 428 -19.93 16.82 0.43
C ALA A 428 -18.72 17.58 -0.11
N ASP A 429 -17.50 17.24 0.34
CA ASP A 429 -16.27 17.88 -0.10
C ASP A 429 -15.99 17.54 -1.59
N PRO A 430 -15.89 18.54 -2.48
CA PRO A 430 -15.62 18.34 -3.91
C PRO A 430 -14.38 17.50 -4.20
N PHE A 431 -13.43 17.46 -3.28
CA PHE A 431 -12.22 16.64 -3.36
C PHE A 431 -12.51 15.13 -3.54
N PHE A 432 -13.65 14.64 -3.07
CA PHE A 432 -14.05 13.23 -3.21
C PHE A 432 -15.12 12.99 -4.30
N ALA A 433 -15.53 14.04 -5.01
CA ALA A 433 -16.68 13.98 -5.91
C ALA A 433 -16.39 13.25 -7.23
N SER A 434 -15.12 13.17 -7.64
CA SER A 434 -14.67 12.62 -8.92
C SER A 434 -14.11 11.21 -8.82
N GLY A 435 -13.96 10.55 -9.98
CA GLY A 435 -13.40 9.21 -10.09
C GLY A 435 -14.43 8.09 -9.88
N THR A 436 -14.20 6.96 -10.54
CA THR A 436 -15.09 5.79 -10.44
C THR A 436 -15.16 5.29 -9.00
N MET A 437 -16.36 5.25 -8.44
CA MET A 437 -16.55 4.73 -7.09
C MET A 437 -16.46 3.21 -7.11
N ARG A 438 -15.64 2.67 -6.22
CA ARG A 438 -15.51 1.24 -5.99
C ARG A 438 -15.72 0.93 -4.52
N ALA A 439 -16.46 -0.14 -4.24
CA ALA A 439 -16.53 -0.74 -2.91
C ALA A 439 -16.10 -2.20 -3.02
N TYR A 440 -15.26 -2.65 -2.08
CA TYR A 440 -14.63 -3.96 -2.14
C TYR A 440 -15.19 -4.85 -1.05
N PHE A 441 -15.86 -5.92 -1.48
CA PHE A 441 -16.40 -6.93 -0.60
C PHE A 441 -15.44 -8.11 -0.50
N GLN A 442 -15.21 -8.56 0.72
CA GLN A 442 -14.46 -9.76 1.06
C GLN A 442 -15.37 -10.63 1.93
N THR A 443 -15.36 -11.93 1.67
CA THR A 443 -15.93 -12.92 2.59
C THR A 443 -14.98 -14.09 2.76
N ASP A 444 -14.68 -14.43 4.01
CA ASP A 444 -13.93 -15.63 4.39
C ASP A 444 -14.90 -16.66 4.97
N PHE A 445 -14.72 -17.93 4.62
CA PHE A 445 -15.60 -19.01 5.06
C PHE A 445 -14.92 -20.37 5.00
N LEU A 446 -15.50 -21.35 5.69
CA LEU A 446 -15.11 -22.76 5.63
C LEU A 446 -16.03 -23.52 4.67
N ASP A 447 -15.44 -24.18 3.68
CA ASP A 447 -16.12 -25.11 2.76
C ASP A 447 -15.51 -26.51 2.93
N GLY A 448 -16.29 -27.45 3.49
CA GLY A 448 -15.79 -28.79 3.79
C GLY A 448 -14.60 -28.79 4.76
N GLY A 449 -14.51 -27.78 5.64
CA GLY A 449 -13.39 -27.61 6.59
C GLY A 449 -12.18 -26.88 6.02
N LYS A 450 -12.17 -26.52 4.73
CA LYS A 450 -11.10 -25.74 4.11
C LYS A 450 -11.45 -24.26 4.12
N ALA A 451 -10.51 -23.42 4.58
CA ALA A 451 -10.67 -21.97 4.57
C ALA A 451 -10.58 -21.44 3.13
N LYS A 452 -11.56 -20.62 2.74
CA LYS A 452 -11.64 -19.98 1.42
C LYS A 452 -11.99 -18.51 1.57
N ARG A 453 -11.60 -17.72 0.58
CA ARG A 453 -11.94 -16.30 0.45
C ARG A 453 -12.52 -15.99 -0.92
N VAL A 454 -13.58 -15.19 -0.93
CA VAL A 454 -14.12 -14.57 -2.14
C VAL A 454 -14.02 -13.05 -2.01
N HIS A 455 -13.44 -12.43 -3.02
CA HIS A 455 -13.53 -11.00 -3.25
C HIS A 455 -14.58 -10.70 -4.32
N SER A 456 -15.28 -9.58 -4.19
CA SER A 456 -16.10 -9.02 -5.26
C SER A 456 -16.09 -7.50 -5.20
N VAL A 457 -16.24 -6.85 -6.35
CA VAL A 457 -16.09 -5.40 -6.47
C VAL A 457 -17.38 -4.80 -7.03
N PHE A 458 -17.97 -3.89 -6.28
CA PHE A 458 -19.00 -3.01 -6.79
C PHE A 458 -18.33 -1.83 -7.52
N ILE A 459 -18.79 -1.54 -8.73
CA ILE A 459 -18.29 -0.44 -9.55
C ILE A 459 -19.46 0.45 -9.93
N SER A 460 -19.38 1.73 -9.57
CA SER A 460 -20.30 2.76 -10.03
C SER A 460 -19.48 3.86 -10.69
N PRO A 461 -19.53 3.97 -12.04
CA PRO A 461 -18.98 5.12 -12.73
C PRO A 461 -19.57 6.40 -12.12
N ARG A 462 -18.72 7.31 -11.70
CA ARG A 462 -19.11 8.69 -11.39
C ARG A 462 -18.57 9.55 -12.51
N LYS A 463 -19.24 10.68 -12.76
CA LYS A 463 -18.64 11.69 -13.62
C LYS A 463 -17.31 12.04 -13.00
N THR A 464 -16.22 11.80 -13.71
CA THR A 464 -15.02 12.61 -13.51
C THR A 464 -15.51 14.04 -13.57
N LEU A 465 -15.17 14.88 -12.59
CA LEU A 465 -15.40 16.29 -12.75
C LEU A 465 -14.70 16.64 -14.06
N THR A 466 -15.50 16.87 -15.11
CA THR A 466 -15.04 17.35 -16.41
C THR A 466 -14.77 18.83 -16.25
N SER A 467 -13.97 19.15 -15.24
CA SER A 467 -13.35 20.43 -15.09
C SER A 467 -12.00 20.22 -15.70
N ALA A 468 -11.84 20.57 -16.98
CA ALA A 468 -10.84 21.56 -17.31
C ALA A 468 -9.51 21.40 -16.53
N CYS A 469 -8.95 20.17 -16.46
CA CYS A 469 -7.85 19.86 -15.56
C CYS A 469 -6.53 19.90 -16.32
N PRO A 470 -5.40 20.21 -15.66
CA PRO A 470 -4.10 20.29 -16.31
C PRO A 470 -3.73 19.04 -17.11
N ARG A 471 -3.91 17.83 -16.55
CA ARG A 471 -3.59 16.56 -17.23
C ARG A 471 -4.27 16.44 -18.59
N ASP A 472 -5.58 16.65 -18.64
CA ASP A 472 -6.39 16.39 -19.84
C ASP A 472 -6.31 17.53 -20.86
N ASN A 473 -5.68 18.66 -20.49
CA ASN A 473 -5.67 19.89 -21.28
C ASN A 473 -4.26 20.40 -21.61
N VAL A 474 -3.22 19.59 -21.39
CA VAL A 474 -1.84 19.96 -21.71
C VAL A 474 -1.44 19.51 -23.12
N LYS A 475 -0.72 20.38 -23.85
CA LYS A 475 0.06 19.99 -25.04
C LYS A 475 1.52 19.85 -24.68
N ILE A 476 2.19 18.89 -25.32
CA ILE A 476 3.59 18.58 -25.02
C ILE A 476 4.44 18.62 -26.29
N ILE A 477 5.68 19.09 -26.14
CA ILE A 477 6.81 18.78 -27.02
C ILE A 477 7.84 18.03 -26.19
N GLY A 478 8.42 16.97 -26.76
CA GLY A 478 9.42 16.14 -26.13
C GLY A 478 9.12 14.64 -26.18
N PRO A 479 10.06 13.80 -25.70
CA PRO A 479 11.33 14.20 -25.12
C PRO A 479 12.36 14.60 -26.20
N LEU A 480 12.90 15.81 -26.10
CA LEU A 480 13.99 16.30 -26.96
C LEU A 480 15.34 15.97 -26.31
N PRO A 481 16.43 15.78 -27.09
CA PRO A 481 17.77 15.62 -26.53
C PRO A 481 18.13 16.71 -25.52
N GLY A 482 18.86 16.34 -24.46
CA GLY A 482 19.19 17.29 -23.39
C GLY A 482 19.95 18.50 -23.90
N LYS A 483 20.78 18.35 -24.94
CA LYS A 483 21.56 19.43 -25.55
C LYS A 483 20.75 20.35 -26.49
N THR A 484 19.46 20.12 -26.66
CA THR A 484 18.61 20.92 -27.54
C THR A 484 18.56 22.39 -27.09
N GLU A 485 18.90 23.30 -28.00
CA GLU A 485 18.73 24.74 -27.81
C GLU A 485 17.40 25.19 -28.41
N LEU A 486 16.57 25.86 -27.61
CA LEU A 486 15.34 26.48 -28.07
C LEU A 486 15.67 27.86 -28.69
N PRO A 487 15.05 28.26 -29.81
CA PRO A 487 15.22 29.60 -30.36
C PRO A 487 14.90 30.67 -29.31
N SER A 488 15.60 31.79 -29.37
CA SER A 488 15.64 32.83 -28.32
C SER A 488 14.26 33.32 -27.87
N ASN A 489 13.31 33.41 -28.80
CA ASN A 489 11.94 33.90 -28.59
C ASN A 489 10.88 32.78 -28.61
N PHE A 490 11.26 31.51 -28.81
CA PHE A 490 10.31 30.41 -28.99
C PHE A 490 9.37 30.28 -27.79
N ALA A 491 9.93 30.28 -26.57
CA ALA A 491 9.17 30.15 -25.33
C ALA A 491 8.18 31.31 -25.11
N GLU A 492 8.58 32.53 -25.45
CA GLU A 492 7.74 33.73 -25.35
C GLU A 492 6.59 33.68 -26.38
N GLU A 493 6.89 33.31 -27.62
CA GLU A 493 5.89 33.20 -28.67
C GLU A 493 4.82 32.14 -28.36
N VAL A 494 5.23 30.91 -28.02
CA VAL A 494 4.28 29.81 -27.81
C VAL A 494 3.49 29.95 -26.51
N SER A 495 4.03 30.64 -25.51
CA SER A 495 3.33 30.92 -24.24
C SER A 495 2.40 32.14 -24.31
N THR A 496 2.42 32.93 -25.38
CA THR A 496 1.50 34.06 -25.55
C THR A 496 0.09 33.57 -25.91
N ILE A 497 -0.92 33.93 -25.11
CA ILE A 497 -2.31 33.59 -25.41
C ILE A 497 -2.75 34.18 -26.76
N GLY A 498 -3.45 33.39 -27.58
CA GLY A 498 -3.97 33.82 -28.88
C GLY A 498 -2.98 33.76 -30.05
N LYS A 499 -1.68 33.51 -29.82
CA LYS A 499 -0.74 33.21 -30.91
C LYS A 499 -0.86 31.74 -31.34
N PRO A 500 -0.79 31.44 -32.66
CA PRO A 500 -0.77 30.06 -33.14
C PRO A 500 0.42 29.27 -32.59
N LEU A 501 0.21 27.99 -32.30
CA LEU A 501 1.28 27.10 -31.86
C LEU A 501 2.20 26.72 -33.03
N LYS A 502 3.47 27.08 -32.91
CA LYS A 502 4.54 26.59 -33.79
C LYS A 502 5.14 25.33 -33.19
N ASN A 503 5.34 24.30 -34.01
CA ASN A 503 6.15 23.14 -33.62
C ASN A 503 7.62 23.57 -33.45
N TYR A 504 8.37 22.82 -32.65
CA TYR A 504 9.81 23.04 -32.51
C TYR A 504 10.54 22.63 -33.80
N ASP A 505 10.23 21.45 -34.31
CA ASP A 505 10.68 20.92 -35.60
C ASP A 505 9.65 19.93 -36.16
N ASP A 506 9.96 19.33 -37.32
CA ASP A 506 9.07 18.38 -38.01
C ASP A 506 9.15 16.94 -37.45
N SER A 507 10.03 16.66 -36.50
CA SER A 507 10.14 15.34 -35.88
C SER A 507 8.92 15.05 -34.99
N PRO A 508 8.55 13.76 -34.80
CA PRO A 508 7.41 13.41 -33.95
C PRO A 508 7.51 13.92 -32.50
N VAL A 509 8.72 14.10 -31.96
CA VAL A 509 8.94 14.66 -30.61
C VAL A 509 8.99 16.20 -30.60
N GLY A 510 9.29 16.84 -31.73
CA GLY A 510 9.27 18.30 -31.89
C GLY A 510 7.89 18.88 -32.18
N GLN A 511 6.90 18.04 -32.45
CA GLN A 511 5.51 18.45 -32.68
C GLN A 511 4.68 18.45 -31.40
N TRP A 512 3.77 19.43 -31.31
CA TRP A 512 2.80 19.48 -30.22
C TRP A 512 1.85 18.29 -30.29
N HIS A 513 1.84 17.47 -29.26
CA HIS A 513 0.92 16.35 -29.13
C HIS A 513 0.10 16.46 -27.84
N ILE A 514 -1.08 15.86 -27.87
CA ILE A 514 -1.92 15.71 -26.68
C ILE A 514 -1.40 14.52 -25.89
N MET A 515 -1.27 14.70 -24.58
CA MET A 515 -1.01 13.58 -23.69
C MET A 515 -2.14 12.55 -23.80
N LYS A 516 -1.80 11.30 -24.16
CA LYS A 516 -2.69 10.15 -23.94
C LYS A 516 -2.17 9.38 -22.75
N HIS A 517 -2.45 9.83 -21.54
CA HIS A 517 -2.05 9.09 -20.34
C HIS A 517 -3.01 7.92 -20.10
N PRO A 518 -2.52 6.70 -19.83
CA PRO A 518 -3.34 5.58 -19.34
C PRO A 518 -3.62 5.62 -17.82
N GLY A 519 -3.37 6.74 -17.13
CA GLY A 519 -3.28 6.80 -15.65
C GLY A 519 -3.94 8.05 -15.07
N HIS A 520 -4.60 7.89 -13.92
CA HIS A 520 -5.65 8.79 -13.43
C HIS A 520 -5.20 9.89 -12.45
N GLY A 521 -3.91 10.27 -12.44
CA GLY A 521 -3.43 11.41 -11.64
C GLY A 521 -3.98 12.75 -12.17
N VAL A 522 -4.48 13.67 -11.34
CA VAL A 522 -5.09 14.94 -11.79
C VAL A 522 -4.05 15.91 -12.36
N LEU A 523 -2.82 15.82 -11.86
CA LEU A 523 -1.73 16.76 -12.16
C LEU A 523 -0.57 16.15 -12.94
N GLY A 524 -0.45 14.81 -12.92
CA GLY A 524 0.70 14.09 -13.45
C GLY A 524 0.83 14.30 -14.96
N VAL A 525 2.02 14.72 -15.39
CA VAL A 525 2.36 14.91 -16.78
C VAL A 525 3.66 14.17 -17.12
N HIS A 526 3.63 13.34 -18.16
CA HIS A 526 4.77 12.58 -18.67
C HIS A 526 4.99 12.92 -20.15
N PRO A 527 6.23 13.17 -20.61
CA PRO A 527 6.47 13.57 -22.00
C PRO A 527 6.49 12.39 -22.98
N TYR A 528 5.85 11.26 -22.67
CA TYR A 528 5.98 10.06 -23.51
C TYR A 528 5.06 10.13 -24.73
N VAL A 529 5.65 9.97 -25.91
CA VAL A 529 4.94 9.84 -27.18
C VAL A 529 4.82 8.37 -27.55
N LYS A 530 3.59 7.89 -27.73
CA LYS A 530 3.31 6.50 -28.11
C LYS A 530 4.05 6.12 -29.40
N GLY A 531 4.83 5.04 -29.34
CA GLY A 531 5.55 4.49 -30.51
C GLY A 531 7.01 4.92 -30.62
N LEU A 532 7.47 5.87 -29.79
CA LEU A 532 8.88 6.20 -29.69
C LEU A 532 9.57 5.27 -28.69
N LYS A 533 10.73 4.71 -29.10
CA LYS A 533 11.60 3.94 -28.19
C LYS A 533 12.10 4.86 -27.09
N SER A 534 12.24 4.34 -25.87
CA SER A 534 12.87 5.04 -24.76
C SER A 534 14.22 5.63 -25.20
N TYR A 535 14.40 6.94 -25.01
CA TYR A 535 15.68 7.59 -25.29
C TYR A 535 16.72 7.03 -24.32
N LYS A 536 17.89 6.62 -24.83
CA LYS A 536 19.00 6.17 -23.96
C LYS A 536 19.85 7.34 -23.43
N GLU A 537 19.38 8.57 -23.57
CA GLU A 537 20.13 9.76 -23.15
C GLU A 537 19.91 10.07 -21.67
N ASP A 538 21.00 10.47 -21.01
CA ASP A 538 21.03 10.80 -19.58
C ASP A 538 20.37 12.16 -19.25
N ASP A 539 20.06 13.00 -20.25
CA ASP A 539 19.39 14.30 -20.08
C ASP A 539 18.46 14.56 -21.27
N ILE A 540 17.25 15.06 -21.01
CA ILE A 540 16.26 15.40 -22.02
C ILE A 540 15.52 16.71 -21.67
N ILE A 541 14.91 17.34 -22.68
CA ILE A 541 14.09 18.54 -22.54
C ILE A 541 12.63 18.21 -22.90
N SER A 542 11.68 18.75 -22.14
CA SER A 542 10.25 18.66 -22.45
C SER A 542 9.52 19.94 -22.12
N LEU A 543 8.57 20.30 -22.97
CA LEU A 543 7.78 21.52 -22.90
C LEU A 543 6.33 21.14 -22.67
N TYR A 544 5.70 21.73 -21.65
CA TYR A 544 4.31 21.51 -21.30
C TYR A 544 3.56 22.82 -21.42
N LEU A 545 2.49 22.84 -22.21
CA LEU A 545 1.71 24.03 -22.49
C LEU A 545 0.27 23.85 -22.04
N LEU A 546 -0.25 24.82 -21.29
CA LEU A 546 -1.58 24.78 -20.71
C LEU A 546 -2.27 26.14 -20.88
N GLU A 547 -3.55 26.16 -21.22
CA GLU A 547 -4.38 27.36 -21.12
C GLU A 547 -5.33 27.25 -19.93
N PHE A 548 -5.46 28.33 -19.16
CA PHE A 548 -6.36 28.40 -18.00
C PHE A 548 -7.13 29.72 -17.96
N GLU A 549 -8.32 29.70 -17.39
CA GLU A 549 -9.19 30.86 -17.23
C GLU A 549 -9.11 31.40 -15.80
N ALA A 550 -8.73 32.66 -15.66
CA ALA A 550 -8.81 33.38 -14.40
C ALA A 550 -10.10 34.23 -14.39
N PRO A 551 -10.97 34.08 -13.36
CA PRO A 551 -12.27 34.76 -13.32
C PRO A 551 -12.16 36.29 -13.16
N SER A 552 -11.01 36.77 -12.71
CA SER A 552 -10.65 38.18 -12.62
C SER A 552 -9.15 38.32 -12.76
N ALA A 553 -8.67 39.50 -13.18
CA ALA A 553 -7.25 39.81 -13.08
C ALA A 553 -6.83 39.76 -11.61
N GLY A 554 -5.76 39.04 -11.29
CA GLY A 554 -5.46 38.74 -9.90
C GLY A 554 -4.30 37.77 -9.70
N LYS A 555 -3.95 37.59 -8.43
CA LYS A 555 -2.95 36.60 -8.02
C LYS A 555 -3.52 35.20 -8.19
N VAL A 556 -2.75 34.34 -8.86
CA VAL A 556 -2.98 32.89 -8.94
C VAL A 556 -1.68 32.17 -8.60
N ASN A 557 -1.75 30.88 -8.31
CA ASN A 557 -0.57 30.06 -8.04
C ASN A 557 -0.38 29.02 -9.12
N ILE A 558 0.83 29.00 -9.69
CA ILE A 558 1.31 27.92 -10.53
C ILE A 558 1.99 26.88 -9.64
N PHE A 559 1.58 25.63 -9.75
CA PHE A 559 2.24 24.50 -9.12
C PHE A 559 3.16 23.79 -10.11
N ARG A 560 4.37 23.47 -9.65
CA ARG A 560 5.36 22.65 -10.33
C ARG A 560 6.03 21.71 -9.33
N TRP A 561 5.87 20.41 -9.48
CA TRP A 561 6.54 19.45 -8.59
C TRP A 561 8.07 19.38 -8.82
N ARG A 562 8.54 19.78 -10.01
CA ARG A 562 9.96 19.91 -10.34
C ARG A 562 10.37 21.37 -10.30
N ASN A 563 11.05 21.76 -9.24
CA ASN A 563 11.41 23.16 -9.01
C ASN A 563 12.42 23.73 -10.03
N SER A 564 13.00 22.90 -10.89
CA SER A 564 13.92 23.29 -11.98
C SER A 564 13.22 23.75 -13.27
N ALA A 565 11.88 23.70 -13.35
CA ALA A 565 11.17 24.09 -14.55
C ALA A 565 11.25 25.60 -14.82
N ARG A 566 11.66 26.04 -16.02
CA ARG A 566 11.47 27.44 -16.45
C ARG A 566 10.00 27.67 -16.80
N ILE A 567 9.42 28.76 -16.32
CA ILE A 567 8.01 29.08 -16.53
C ILE A 567 7.89 30.34 -17.39
N PHE A 568 7.00 30.31 -18.37
CA PHE A 568 6.56 31.49 -19.09
C PHE A 568 5.03 31.61 -18.99
N LEU A 569 4.53 32.81 -18.73
CA LEU A 569 3.11 33.11 -18.64
C LEU A 569 2.79 34.26 -19.59
N ASN A 570 1.92 34.02 -20.57
CA ASN A 570 1.49 35.02 -21.56
C ASN A 570 2.66 35.73 -22.28
N GLY A 571 3.74 35.00 -22.58
CA GLY A 571 4.93 35.54 -23.23
C GLY A 571 6.01 36.06 -22.29
N GLU A 572 5.74 36.18 -20.99
CA GLU A 572 6.69 36.72 -20.02
C GLU A 572 7.36 35.60 -19.22
N TYR A 573 8.68 35.68 -19.05
CA TYR A 573 9.42 34.78 -18.17
C TYR A 573 9.06 35.04 -16.71
N ILE A 574 8.71 33.99 -15.98
CA ILE A 574 8.38 34.06 -14.56
C ILE A 574 9.59 33.59 -13.75
N PRO A 575 10.31 34.49 -13.05
CA PRO A 575 11.36 34.10 -12.14
C PRO A 575 10.74 33.36 -10.95
N ALA A 576 11.25 32.17 -10.66
CA ALA A 576 10.65 31.32 -9.65
C ALA A 576 11.72 30.58 -8.86
N ASP A 577 11.61 30.63 -7.53
CA ASP A 577 12.54 30.00 -6.58
C ASP A 577 12.66 28.48 -6.85
N PRO A 578 13.85 27.97 -7.16
CA PRO A 578 14.07 26.55 -7.43
C PRO A 578 13.95 25.65 -6.19
N LYS A 579 13.58 26.21 -5.03
CA LYS A 579 13.21 25.44 -3.83
C LYS A 579 11.70 25.40 -3.57
N LYS A 580 10.90 26.15 -4.33
CA LYS A 580 9.45 26.26 -4.14
C LYS A 580 8.67 25.67 -5.31
N SER A 581 7.74 24.78 -4.97
CA SER A 581 6.82 24.15 -5.91
C SER A 581 5.60 25.01 -6.24
N LEU A 582 5.22 25.94 -5.36
CA LEU A 582 4.17 26.94 -5.60
C LEU A 582 4.79 28.28 -5.99
N VAL A 583 4.36 28.82 -7.13
CA VAL A 583 4.85 30.06 -7.72
C VAL A 583 3.67 31.03 -7.86
N PRO A 584 3.59 32.07 -7.01
CA PRO A 584 2.54 33.09 -7.14
C PRO A 584 2.82 33.94 -8.38
N VAL A 585 1.80 34.17 -9.20
CA VAL A 585 1.88 34.96 -10.43
C VAL A 585 0.65 35.85 -10.59
N GLN A 586 0.78 36.88 -11.42
CA GLN A 586 -0.33 37.77 -11.76
C GLN A 586 -0.96 37.30 -13.08
N ALA A 587 -2.20 36.82 -13.03
CA ALA A 587 -2.97 36.45 -14.22
C ALA A 587 -3.80 37.63 -14.75
N LYS A 588 -4.03 37.65 -16.07
CA LYS A 588 -4.97 38.55 -16.72
C LYS A 588 -6.38 38.02 -16.55
N ASN A 589 -7.38 38.90 -16.60
CA ASN A 589 -8.79 38.48 -16.64
C ASN A 589 -9.05 37.63 -17.89
N GLY A 590 -9.76 36.51 -17.74
CA GLY A 590 -10.05 35.56 -18.82
C GLY A 590 -8.94 34.55 -19.07
N TRP A 591 -8.72 34.20 -20.33
CA TRP A 591 -7.78 33.13 -20.72
C TRP A 591 -6.32 33.58 -20.66
N ASN A 592 -5.51 32.72 -20.06
CA ASN A 592 -4.07 32.84 -19.93
C ASN A 592 -3.42 31.57 -20.50
N ARG A 593 -2.16 31.67 -20.91
CA ARG A 593 -1.38 30.53 -21.41
C ARG A 593 -0.05 30.45 -20.67
N VAL A 594 0.27 29.26 -20.16
CA VAL A 594 1.50 28.97 -19.41
C VAL A 594 2.28 27.86 -20.09
N LEU A 595 3.60 28.08 -20.19
CA LEU A 595 4.57 27.11 -20.67
C LEU A 595 5.52 26.73 -19.53
N PHE A 596 5.72 25.42 -19.36
CA PHE A 596 6.75 24.85 -18.49
C PHE A 596 7.82 24.20 -19.34
N ILE A 597 9.08 24.52 -19.10
CA ILE A 597 10.23 23.88 -19.75
C ILE A 597 10.99 23.11 -18.68
N ILE A 598 11.01 21.79 -18.80
CA ILE A 598 11.66 20.88 -17.85
C ILE A 598 12.86 20.25 -18.55
N ARG A 599 14.00 20.26 -17.86
CA ARG A 599 15.23 19.62 -18.29
C ARG A 599 15.73 18.69 -17.18
N GLY A 600 16.11 17.48 -17.54
CA GLY A 600 16.64 16.51 -16.61
C GLY A 600 16.71 15.09 -17.18
N PRO A 601 17.22 14.14 -16.39
CA PRO A 601 17.33 12.76 -16.81
C PRO A 601 15.97 12.13 -17.07
N GLN A 602 15.89 11.24 -18.07
CA GLN A 602 14.63 10.67 -18.54
C GLN A 602 13.80 10.00 -17.44
N TRP A 603 14.44 9.26 -16.53
CA TRP A 603 13.79 8.60 -15.39
C TRP A 603 13.18 9.59 -14.37
N ASN A 604 13.43 10.89 -14.53
CA ASN A 604 13.03 11.96 -13.64
C ASN A 604 12.05 12.96 -14.30
N MET A 605 11.53 12.64 -15.49
CA MET A 605 10.73 13.56 -16.31
C MET A 605 9.23 13.52 -16.06
N ASP A 606 8.77 12.61 -15.21
CA ASP A 606 7.48 12.76 -14.57
C ASP A 606 7.45 14.08 -13.79
N ALA A 607 6.49 14.92 -14.17
CA ALA A 607 6.22 16.18 -13.51
C ALA A 607 4.75 16.23 -13.08
N ALA A 608 4.44 17.22 -12.24
CA ALA A 608 3.06 17.56 -11.95
C ALA A 608 2.92 19.07 -12.04
N ILE A 609 1.91 19.51 -12.79
CA ILE A 609 1.65 20.92 -13.05
C ILE A 609 0.21 21.27 -12.71
N SER A 610 -0.01 22.48 -12.19
CA SER A 610 -1.35 23.00 -11.93
C SER A 610 -1.36 24.52 -11.95
N VAL A 611 -2.54 25.11 -12.13
CA VAL A 611 -2.79 26.53 -11.87
C VAL A 611 -4.04 26.63 -11.00
N SER A 612 -3.96 27.33 -9.88
CA SER A 612 -5.02 27.38 -8.86
C SER A 612 -5.18 28.79 -8.30
N SER A 613 -6.36 29.12 -7.81
CA SER A 613 -6.61 30.39 -7.11
C SER A 613 -6.09 30.40 -5.67
N GLY A 614 -5.77 29.23 -5.09
CA GLY A 614 -5.25 29.05 -3.74
C GLY A 614 -3.93 28.30 -3.70
N GLU A 615 -3.55 27.80 -2.53
CA GLU A 615 -2.32 27.00 -2.35
C GLU A 615 -2.53 25.50 -2.64
N ASN A 616 -3.77 25.07 -2.89
CA ASN A 616 -4.10 23.68 -3.17
C ASN A 616 -4.04 23.39 -4.68
N PRO A 617 -3.02 22.66 -5.17
CA PRO A 617 -2.87 22.40 -6.59
C PRO A 617 -3.93 21.46 -7.17
N LEU A 618 -4.68 20.73 -6.31
CA LEU A 618 -5.77 19.86 -6.74
C LEU A 618 -7.08 20.63 -6.99
N ILE A 619 -7.18 21.88 -6.51
CA ILE A 619 -8.30 22.80 -6.79
C ILE A 619 -7.83 23.78 -7.88
N HIS A 620 -7.77 23.29 -9.11
CA HIS A 620 -7.26 24.05 -10.24
C HIS A 620 -8.33 24.98 -10.85
N LEU A 621 -7.85 26.04 -11.51
CA LEU A 621 -8.67 26.89 -12.38
C LEU A 621 -9.09 26.12 -13.64
N PRO A 622 -10.20 26.51 -14.30
CA PRO A 622 -10.62 25.88 -15.53
C PRO A 622 -9.54 25.96 -16.61
N CYS A 623 -9.07 24.80 -17.09
CA CYS A 623 -8.13 24.66 -18.18
C CYS A 623 -8.78 24.21 -19.50
N ARG A 624 -8.15 24.52 -20.62
CA ARG A 624 -8.53 23.98 -21.94
C ARG A 624 -7.28 23.66 -22.76
N MET A 625 -7.46 22.80 -23.74
CA MET A 625 -6.43 22.51 -24.74
C MET A 625 -5.95 23.80 -25.43
N PRO A 626 -4.63 24.11 -25.40
CA PRO A 626 -4.07 25.25 -26.11
C PRO A 626 -4.38 25.18 -27.61
N ARG A 627 -4.83 26.31 -28.16
CA ARG A 627 -5.16 26.45 -29.59
C ARG A 627 -3.97 26.96 -30.39
#